data_AF-A0A947IP13-F1
#
_entry.id   AF-A0A947IP13-F1
#
_cell.length_a   1.000
_cell.length_b   1.000
_cell.length_c   1.000
_cell.angle_alpha   90.00
_cell.angle_beta   90.00
_cell.angle_gamma   90.00
#
_symmetry.space_group_name_H-M   'P 1'
#
loop_
_entity.id
_entity.type
_entity.pdbx_description
1 polymer ?
#
loop_
_entity_poly.entity_id
_entity_poly.type
_entity_poly.pdbx_seq_one_letter_code
_entity_poly.pdbx_strand_id
1 'polypeptide(L)'
;MLQTGTGLLADRLKSQSRLWFGEHLYRYFERLEDNFHRRSLTAINPVEQAELLAQQSAVKRGQDEAFRQFADHINQAFTTKRAYDTGSYPALDRLAQRLEKLPNDYFQNEKPQLRNFCRAIAPITVLAGFQQILVPLQLAPAHRHQALTMFQGLLIQELSNLYDALLESLPAENQTHNVEAWISHIKQQLSEKNLSTQERALTETRLQRLLKLHSHRRSANDNPNAIEPSDSDLLDAAGALFQQLTTRRRLTPGILGSLNTMQTSVSTLALQDRSAFMHPLHPARQICRQIINTLNQWDDAQAAQRQQFDLELKAISRKFTGHNISASQFNSVRAEVDACCQHLLQSIKLNDKRSLNADVGQKRLTRLRKKVHDMLDEKTDGAELSVSVDNMLYGPMTTIILYHWLRHGSNSAPLRRSLQLVDDILWYIKPHSDWSELRRAKAMSKDIETELSDGLQRINYGYRAAQILIEELHQLRLNASGRSVSISKPDAKR
;
A
#
# COMPACT_ATOMS: atom_id res chain seq x y z
N MET A 1 -19.04 2.78 -0.63
CA MET A 1 -19.52 3.35 -1.91
C MET A 1 -18.59 4.50 -2.26
N LEU A 2 -17.81 4.41 -3.33
CA LEU A 2 -16.74 5.34 -3.71
C LEU A 2 -17.04 5.98 -5.07
N GLN A 3 -16.77 7.27 -5.18
CA GLN A 3 -17.07 8.09 -6.35
C GLN A 3 -15.96 8.14 -7.41
N THR A 4 -16.19 7.52 -8.56
CA THR A 4 -16.61 8.13 -9.82
C THR A 4 -15.96 9.47 -10.25
N GLY A 5 -15.09 9.41 -11.26
CA GLY A 5 -14.76 10.54 -12.16
C GLY A 5 -13.37 11.18 -12.01
N THR A 6 -12.48 10.60 -11.20
CA THR A 6 -11.20 11.23 -10.80
C THR A 6 -9.95 10.44 -11.18
N GLY A 7 -10.10 9.25 -11.76
CA GLY A 7 -8.98 8.31 -11.99
C GLY A 7 -8.60 7.48 -10.76
N LEU A 8 -9.35 7.62 -9.65
CA LEU A 8 -9.07 6.96 -8.37
C LEU A 8 -9.19 5.43 -8.45
N LEU A 9 -10.07 4.89 -9.29
CA LEU A 9 -10.19 3.44 -9.42
C LEU A 9 -8.99 2.87 -10.18
N ALA A 10 -8.63 3.47 -11.32
CA ALA A 10 -7.47 3.05 -12.10
C ALA A 10 -6.17 3.17 -11.29
N ASP A 11 -5.97 4.27 -10.56
CA ASP A 11 -4.81 4.46 -9.69
C ASP A 11 -4.74 3.41 -8.57
N ARG A 12 -5.89 3.08 -7.96
CA ARG A 12 -5.98 2.05 -6.92
C ARG A 12 -5.64 0.67 -7.45
N LEU A 13 -6.25 0.26 -8.56
CA LEU A 13 -6.01 -1.05 -9.17
C LEU A 13 -4.52 -1.20 -9.57
N LYS A 14 -3.92 -0.14 -10.12
CA LYS A 14 -2.47 -0.08 -10.39
C LYS A 14 -1.65 -0.22 -9.10
N SER A 15 -2.04 0.47 -8.03
CA SER A 15 -1.35 0.38 -6.73
C SER A 15 -1.41 -1.03 -6.12
N GLN A 16 -2.60 -1.63 -6.09
CA GLN A 16 -2.79 -3.01 -5.60
C GLN A 16 -1.97 -4.02 -6.41
N SER A 17 -1.98 -3.89 -7.75
CA SER A 17 -1.19 -4.75 -8.63
C SER A 17 0.31 -4.61 -8.38
N ARG A 18 0.82 -3.37 -8.20
CA ARG A 18 2.25 -3.13 -7.87
C ARG A 18 2.66 -3.80 -6.57
N LEU A 19 1.83 -3.68 -5.53
CA LEU A 19 2.10 -4.30 -4.23
C LEU A 19 2.16 -5.82 -4.38
N TRP A 20 1.18 -6.41 -5.06
CA TRP A 20 1.10 -7.85 -5.29
C TRP A 20 2.32 -8.36 -6.07
N PHE A 21 2.68 -7.71 -7.19
CA PHE A 21 3.86 -8.06 -7.97
C PHE A 21 5.14 -7.94 -7.15
N GLY A 22 5.26 -6.89 -6.33
CA GLY A 22 6.42 -6.70 -5.48
C GLY A 22 6.60 -7.84 -4.49
N GLU A 23 5.55 -8.26 -3.80
CA GLU A 23 5.61 -9.37 -2.85
C GLU A 23 5.97 -10.71 -3.52
N HIS A 24 5.37 -11.02 -4.67
CA HIS A 24 5.64 -12.27 -5.39
C HIS A 24 7.04 -12.29 -6.01
N LEU A 25 7.52 -11.15 -6.49
CA LEU A 25 8.86 -11.06 -7.08
C LEU A 25 9.96 -11.24 -6.01
N TYR A 26 9.78 -10.69 -4.80
CA TYR A 26 10.71 -10.95 -3.69
C TYR A 26 10.70 -12.43 -3.28
N ARG A 27 9.51 -13.05 -3.16
CA ARG A 27 9.41 -14.50 -2.88
C ARG A 27 10.09 -15.33 -3.97
N TYR A 28 9.97 -14.92 -5.22
CA TYR A 28 10.66 -15.56 -6.34
C TYR A 28 12.19 -15.48 -6.18
N PHE A 29 12.75 -14.31 -5.84
CA PHE A 29 14.19 -14.18 -5.61
C PHE A 29 14.67 -15.03 -4.44
N GLU A 30 13.96 -15.02 -3.30
CA GLU A 30 14.29 -15.87 -2.15
C GLU A 30 14.28 -17.35 -2.54
N ARG A 31 13.25 -17.80 -3.26
CA ARG A 31 13.17 -19.20 -3.71
C ARG A 31 14.26 -19.56 -4.71
N LEU A 32 14.64 -18.63 -5.58
CA LEU A 32 15.71 -18.83 -6.53
C LEU A 32 17.08 -18.95 -5.83
N GLU A 33 17.35 -18.11 -4.84
CA GLU A 33 18.54 -18.22 -3.97
C GLU A 33 18.55 -19.58 -3.24
N ASP A 34 17.44 -19.96 -2.61
CA ASP A 34 17.29 -21.24 -1.91
C ASP A 34 17.49 -22.43 -2.84
N ASN A 35 17.03 -22.34 -4.09
CA ASN A 35 17.20 -23.40 -5.07
C ASN A 35 18.68 -23.65 -5.38
N PHE A 36 19.44 -22.58 -5.64
CA PHE A 36 20.89 -22.69 -5.86
C PHE A 36 21.60 -23.22 -4.62
N HIS A 37 21.23 -22.72 -3.43
CA HIS A 37 21.81 -23.17 -2.18
C HIS A 37 21.60 -24.67 -1.95
N ARG A 38 20.34 -25.16 -2.05
CA ARG A 38 20.03 -26.58 -1.87
C ARG A 38 20.75 -27.48 -2.87
N ARG A 39 20.82 -27.07 -4.14
CA ARG A 39 21.55 -27.82 -5.17
C ARG A 39 23.05 -27.89 -4.86
N SER A 40 23.62 -26.84 -4.28
CA SER A 40 25.02 -26.81 -3.87
C SER A 40 25.33 -27.76 -2.70
N LEU A 41 24.37 -27.97 -1.79
CA LEU A 41 24.49 -28.95 -0.70
C LEU A 41 24.48 -30.40 -1.20
N THR A 42 23.80 -30.66 -2.31
CA THR A 42 23.69 -32.00 -2.92
C THR A 42 24.70 -32.23 -4.05
N ALA A 43 25.52 -31.23 -4.39
CA ALA A 43 26.48 -31.31 -5.48
C ALA A 43 27.67 -32.20 -5.07
N ILE A 44 27.97 -33.21 -5.89
CA ILE A 44 29.07 -34.14 -5.66
C ILE A 44 30.39 -33.55 -6.15
N ASN A 45 30.35 -32.73 -7.20
CA ASN A 45 31.52 -32.09 -7.79
C ASN A 45 31.81 -30.72 -7.14
N PRO A 46 33.02 -30.47 -6.61
CA PRO A 46 33.38 -29.20 -5.98
C PRO A 46 33.32 -28.00 -6.94
N VAL A 47 33.55 -28.21 -8.24
CA VAL A 47 33.44 -27.13 -9.24
C VAL A 47 31.98 -26.72 -9.43
N GLU A 48 31.08 -27.70 -9.58
CA GLU A 48 29.64 -27.45 -9.69
C GLU A 48 29.09 -26.77 -8.43
N GLN A 49 29.54 -27.23 -7.25
CA GLN A 49 29.17 -26.61 -5.98
C GLN A 49 29.57 -25.12 -5.93
N ALA A 50 30.80 -24.79 -6.33
CA ALA A 50 31.28 -23.41 -6.39
C ALA A 50 30.50 -22.56 -7.40
N GLU A 51 30.16 -23.11 -8.57
CA GLU A 51 29.33 -22.43 -9.58
C GLU A 51 27.92 -22.12 -9.05
N LEU A 52 27.29 -23.05 -8.34
CA LEU A 52 25.97 -22.86 -7.75
C LEU A 52 25.97 -21.80 -6.64
N LEU A 53 26.98 -21.79 -5.78
CA LEU A 53 27.15 -20.75 -4.76
C LEU A 53 27.46 -19.38 -5.38
N ALA A 54 28.19 -19.34 -6.50
CA ALA A 54 28.41 -18.13 -7.26
C ALA A 54 27.10 -17.58 -7.88
N GLN A 55 26.24 -18.46 -8.41
CA GLN A 55 24.91 -18.09 -8.90
C GLN A 55 23.99 -17.59 -7.77
N GLN A 56 23.97 -18.27 -6.62
CA GLN A 56 23.24 -17.80 -5.43
C GLN A 56 23.69 -16.38 -5.04
N SER A 57 25.00 -16.17 -4.97
CA SER A 57 25.58 -14.86 -4.65
C SER A 57 25.23 -13.82 -5.72
N ALA A 58 25.28 -14.17 -7.01
CA ALA A 58 24.89 -13.27 -8.09
C ALA A 58 23.43 -12.82 -7.99
N VAL A 59 22.50 -13.74 -7.70
CA VAL A 59 21.07 -13.43 -7.46
C VAL A 59 20.91 -12.47 -6.28
N LYS A 60 21.54 -12.78 -5.13
CA LYS A 60 21.49 -11.94 -3.91
C LYS A 60 22.03 -10.52 -4.14
N ARG A 61 23.03 -10.41 -5.02
CA ARG A 61 23.60 -9.12 -5.44
C ARG A 61 22.70 -8.39 -6.44
N GLY A 62 22.06 -9.10 -7.36
CA GLY A 62 21.28 -8.55 -8.48
C GLY A 62 19.81 -8.24 -8.18
N GLN A 63 19.24 -8.82 -7.13
CA GLN A 63 17.79 -8.79 -6.87
C GLN A 63 17.18 -7.38 -6.76
N ASP A 64 17.89 -6.39 -6.21
CA ASP A 64 17.36 -5.03 -6.06
C ASP A 64 17.26 -4.31 -7.42
N GLU A 65 18.24 -4.55 -8.30
CA GLU A 65 18.23 -4.01 -9.67
C GLU A 65 17.19 -4.74 -10.52
N ALA A 66 17.12 -6.07 -10.41
CA ALA A 66 16.10 -6.89 -11.04
C ALA A 66 14.69 -6.44 -10.66
N PHE A 67 14.45 -6.18 -9.38
CA PHE A 67 13.19 -5.63 -8.90
C PHE A 67 12.84 -4.31 -9.59
N ARG A 68 13.80 -3.39 -9.68
CA ARG A 68 13.59 -2.07 -10.29
C ARG A 68 13.25 -2.21 -11.77
N GLN A 69 14.01 -2.99 -12.53
CA GLN A 69 13.79 -3.17 -13.97
C GLN A 69 12.43 -3.85 -14.26
N PHE A 70 12.04 -4.83 -13.44
CA PHE A 70 10.71 -5.41 -13.54
C PHE A 70 9.59 -4.39 -13.23
N ALA A 71 9.74 -3.62 -12.15
CA ALA A 71 8.76 -2.62 -11.76
C ALA A 71 8.60 -1.52 -12.83
N ASP A 72 9.70 -1.08 -13.44
CA ASP A 72 9.71 -0.09 -14.53
C ASP A 72 8.98 -0.63 -15.76
N HIS A 73 9.22 -1.88 -16.14
CA HIS A 73 8.50 -2.55 -17.23
C HIS A 73 6.99 -2.59 -16.99
N ILE A 74 6.54 -2.99 -15.81
CA ILE A 74 5.10 -3.01 -15.46
C ILE A 74 4.52 -1.59 -15.44
N ASN A 75 5.26 -0.61 -14.93
CA ASN A 75 4.82 0.79 -14.91
C ASN A 75 4.66 1.37 -16.32
N GLN A 76 5.59 1.06 -17.23
CA GLN A 76 5.47 1.42 -18.65
C GLN A 76 4.26 0.74 -19.30
N ALA A 77 3.99 -0.52 -18.96
CA ALA A 77 2.80 -1.21 -19.44
C ALA A 77 1.50 -0.53 -19.00
N PHE A 78 1.44 0.03 -17.78
CA PHE A 78 0.27 0.77 -17.29
C PHE A 78 0.01 2.12 -17.98
N THR A 79 1.01 2.70 -18.65
CA THR A 79 0.89 3.97 -19.37
C THR A 79 0.72 3.78 -20.88
N THR A 80 1.02 2.58 -21.38
CA THR A 80 0.87 2.24 -22.80
C THR A 80 -0.60 2.23 -23.20
N LYS A 81 -0.96 2.98 -24.26
CA LYS A 81 -2.33 3.06 -24.80
C LYS A 81 -2.65 1.86 -25.69
N ARG A 82 -2.61 0.65 -25.12
CA ARG A 82 -2.94 -0.59 -25.82
C ARG A 82 -4.01 -1.34 -25.05
N ALA A 83 -5.14 -1.59 -25.71
CA ALA A 83 -6.23 -2.35 -25.13
C ALA A 83 -5.84 -3.82 -24.91
N TYR A 84 -6.55 -4.46 -23.96
CA TYR A 84 -6.48 -5.90 -23.74
C TYR A 84 -7.42 -6.63 -24.69
N ASP A 85 -6.92 -7.66 -25.36
CA ASP A 85 -7.71 -8.54 -26.23
C ASP A 85 -8.24 -9.70 -25.38
N THR A 86 -9.58 -9.85 -25.31
CA THR A 86 -10.24 -10.89 -24.51
C THR A 86 -10.14 -12.27 -25.15
N GLY A 87 -10.18 -13.33 -24.33
CA GLY A 87 -10.30 -14.72 -24.80
C GLY A 87 -9.04 -15.57 -24.61
N SER A 88 -7.95 -14.99 -24.09
CA SER A 88 -6.72 -15.74 -23.79
C SER A 88 -6.64 -16.21 -22.34
N TYR A 89 -7.34 -15.55 -21.40
CA TYR A 89 -7.15 -15.76 -19.96
C TYR A 89 -8.46 -15.61 -19.18
N PRO A 90 -9.18 -16.70 -18.87
CA PRO A 90 -10.56 -16.64 -18.35
C PRO A 90 -10.75 -15.79 -17.08
N ALA A 91 -9.80 -15.82 -16.15
CA ALA A 91 -9.88 -15.02 -14.92
C ALA A 91 -9.68 -13.51 -15.18
N LEU A 92 -8.76 -13.16 -16.08
CA LEU A 92 -8.55 -11.77 -16.50
C LEU A 92 -9.70 -11.28 -17.38
N ASP A 93 -10.27 -12.15 -18.21
CA ASP A 93 -11.44 -11.86 -19.04
C ASP A 93 -12.66 -11.52 -18.16
N ARG A 94 -12.88 -12.25 -17.05
CA ARG A 94 -13.92 -11.91 -16.06
C ARG A 94 -13.71 -10.52 -15.45
N LEU A 95 -12.47 -10.18 -15.08
CA LEU A 95 -12.13 -8.87 -14.55
C LEU A 95 -12.36 -7.76 -15.60
N ALA A 96 -11.91 -7.97 -16.84
CA ALA A 96 -12.08 -7.03 -17.94
C ALA A 96 -13.57 -6.78 -18.24
N GLN A 97 -14.37 -7.85 -18.33
CA GLN A 97 -15.82 -7.75 -18.50
C GLN A 97 -16.48 -6.98 -17.36
N ARG A 98 -16.08 -7.22 -16.11
CA ARG A 98 -16.61 -6.49 -14.94
C ARG A 98 -16.29 -5.00 -14.99
N LEU A 99 -15.08 -4.64 -15.42
CA LEU A 99 -14.67 -3.25 -15.59
C LEU A 99 -15.42 -2.55 -16.73
N GLU A 100 -15.69 -3.25 -17.84
CA GLU A 100 -16.50 -2.70 -18.93
C GLU A 100 -17.96 -2.45 -18.53
N LYS A 101 -18.53 -3.33 -17.69
CA LYS A 101 -19.90 -3.22 -17.15
C LYS A 101 -20.08 -2.16 -16.05
N LEU A 102 -19.04 -1.42 -15.66
CA LEU A 102 -19.17 -0.32 -14.71
C LEU A 102 -20.12 0.78 -15.27
N PRO A 103 -20.95 1.44 -14.44
CA PRO A 103 -21.91 2.43 -14.92
C PRO A 103 -21.24 3.61 -15.64
N ASN A 104 -21.78 4.01 -16.79
CA ASN A 104 -21.22 5.11 -17.59
C ASN A 104 -21.34 6.46 -16.87
N ASP A 105 -22.43 6.71 -16.13
CA ASP A 105 -22.71 7.94 -15.38
C ASP A 105 -21.57 8.36 -14.43
N TYR A 106 -20.68 7.43 -14.16
CA TYR A 106 -19.73 7.44 -13.07
C TYR A 106 -18.28 7.16 -13.51
N PHE A 107 -18.08 6.30 -14.51
CA PHE A 107 -16.75 5.85 -14.92
C PHE A 107 -16.40 6.17 -16.38
N GLN A 108 -17.24 6.91 -17.12
CA GLN A 108 -17.04 7.20 -18.54
C GLN A 108 -15.62 7.67 -18.89
N ASN A 109 -15.07 8.61 -18.12
CA ASN A 109 -13.73 9.16 -18.35
C ASN A 109 -12.58 8.22 -17.93
N GLU A 110 -12.84 7.23 -17.08
CA GLU A 110 -11.84 6.27 -16.59
C GLU A 110 -11.79 4.97 -17.41
N LYS A 111 -12.88 4.61 -18.09
CA LYS A 111 -12.98 3.37 -18.90
C LYS A 111 -11.82 3.15 -19.88
N PRO A 112 -11.33 4.16 -20.64
CA PRO A 112 -10.16 3.96 -21.51
C PRO A 112 -8.90 3.53 -20.74
N GLN A 113 -8.66 4.10 -19.55
CA GLN A 113 -7.53 3.74 -18.70
C GLN A 113 -7.68 2.34 -18.10
N LEU A 114 -8.91 1.97 -17.72
CA LEU A 114 -9.24 0.63 -17.19
C LEU A 114 -9.11 -0.47 -18.25
N ARG A 115 -9.39 -0.17 -19.53
CA ARG A 115 -9.16 -1.09 -20.65
C ARG A 115 -7.66 -1.37 -20.87
N ASN A 116 -6.83 -0.34 -20.77
CA ASN A 116 -5.37 -0.49 -20.87
C ASN A 116 -4.78 -1.21 -19.65
N PHE A 117 -5.39 -1.05 -18.47
CA PHE A 117 -4.95 -1.68 -17.23
C PHE A 117 -4.88 -3.22 -17.32
N CYS A 118 -5.90 -3.87 -17.89
CA CYS A 118 -5.93 -5.33 -18.01
C CYS A 118 -4.77 -5.87 -18.84
N ARG A 119 -4.32 -5.13 -19.87
CA ARG A 119 -3.20 -5.51 -20.72
C ARG A 119 -1.88 -5.50 -19.96
N ALA A 120 -1.72 -4.57 -19.02
CA ALA A 120 -0.50 -4.43 -18.23
C ALA A 120 -0.31 -5.59 -17.24
N ILE A 121 -1.40 -6.13 -16.70
CA ILE A 121 -1.37 -7.28 -15.78
C ILE A 121 -1.56 -8.64 -16.47
N ALA A 122 -1.62 -8.66 -17.80
CA ALA A 122 -1.78 -9.89 -18.57
C ALA A 122 -0.55 -10.80 -18.44
N PRO A 123 -0.71 -12.14 -18.42
CA PRO A 123 0.40 -13.07 -18.25
C PRO A 123 1.53 -12.86 -19.24
N ILE A 124 1.23 -12.54 -20.50
CA ILE A 124 2.25 -12.23 -21.52
C ILE A 124 3.11 -11.01 -21.17
N THR A 125 2.54 -9.97 -20.55
CA THR A 125 3.28 -8.78 -20.11
C THR A 125 4.16 -9.10 -18.92
N VAL A 126 3.60 -9.82 -17.94
CA VAL A 126 4.32 -10.24 -16.74
C VAL A 126 5.48 -11.16 -17.11
N LEU A 127 5.26 -12.08 -18.05
CA LEU A 127 6.28 -12.97 -18.59
C LEU A 127 7.37 -12.20 -19.35
N ALA A 128 7.02 -11.16 -20.13
CA ALA A 128 8.03 -10.29 -20.75
C ALA A 128 8.90 -9.57 -19.71
N GLY A 129 8.34 -9.27 -18.53
CA GLY A 129 9.09 -8.74 -17.40
C GLY A 129 10.20 -9.66 -16.90
N PHE A 130 10.07 -10.98 -17.08
CA PHE A 130 11.14 -11.93 -16.76
C PHE A 130 12.43 -11.65 -17.54
N GLN A 131 12.33 -11.18 -18.79
CA GLN A 131 13.51 -10.85 -19.58
C GLN A 131 14.31 -9.69 -18.97
N GLN A 132 13.61 -8.76 -18.30
CA GLN A 132 14.24 -7.60 -17.65
C GLN A 132 15.05 -8.00 -16.42
N ILE A 133 14.72 -9.12 -15.76
CA ILE A 133 15.45 -9.55 -14.56
C ILE A 133 16.67 -10.42 -14.86
N LEU A 134 16.80 -10.97 -16.06
CA LEU A 134 17.89 -11.91 -16.40
C LEU A 134 19.28 -11.28 -16.29
N VAL A 135 19.43 -10.06 -16.83
CA VAL A 135 20.70 -9.33 -16.84
C VAL A 135 21.17 -8.98 -15.43
N PRO A 136 20.35 -8.30 -14.60
CA PRO A 136 20.78 -7.94 -13.25
C PRO A 136 21.06 -9.15 -12.35
N LEU A 137 20.34 -10.26 -12.52
CA LEU A 137 20.58 -11.51 -11.78
C LEU A 137 21.80 -12.30 -12.27
N GLN A 138 22.36 -11.96 -13.44
CA GLN A 138 23.52 -12.63 -14.05
C GLN A 138 23.35 -14.16 -14.17
N LEU A 139 22.13 -14.62 -14.48
CA LEU A 139 21.84 -16.04 -14.56
C LEU A 139 22.55 -16.71 -15.75
N ALA A 140 23.35 -17.72 -15.45
CA ALA A 140 24.00 -18.54 -16.47
C ALA A 140 22.96 -19.22 -17.37
N PRO A 141 23.22 -19.40 -18.67
CA PRO A 141 22.27 -19.98 -19.63
C PRO A 141 21.66 -21.31 -19.15
N ALA A 142 22.47 -22.16 -18.52
CA ALA A 142 22.06 -23.47 -18.00
C ALA A 142 20.94 -23.39 -16.93
N HIS A 143 20.79 -22.27 -16.23
CA HIS A 143 19.81 -22.12 -15.15
C HIS A 143 18.59 -21.27 -15.56
N ARG A 144 18.61 -20.64 -16.74
CA ARG A 144 17.53 -19.74 -17.18
C ARG A 144 16.19 -20.46 -17.34
N HIS A 145 16.21 -21.70 -17.82
CA HIS A 145 14.99 -22.49 -17.96
C HIS A 145 14.35 -22.77 -16.60
N GLN A 146 15.14 -23.27 -15.64
CA GLN A 146 14.66 -23.54 -14.28
C GLN A 146 14.16 -22.27 -13.59
N ALA A 147 14.89 -21.16 -13.72
CA ALA A 147 14.48 -19.85 -13.21
C ALA A 147 13.14 -19.39 -13.81
N LEU A 148 12.96 -19.58 -15.13
CA LEU A 148 11.70 -19.29 -15.81
C LEU A 148 10.56 -20.17 -15.29
N THR A 149 10.78 -21.47 -15.11
CA THR A 149 9.77 -22.38 -14.55
C THR A 149 9.35 -21.95 -13.14
N MET A 150 10.31 -21.57 -12.30
CA MET A 150 10.02 -21.05 -10.96
C MET A 150 9.24 -19.74 -11.01
N PHE A 151 9.58 -18.84 -11.93
CA PHE A 151 8.86 -17.59 -12.14
C PHE A 151 7.43 -17.85 -12.61
N GLN A 152 7.23 -18.81 -13.51
CA GLN A 152 5.91 -19.22 -13.96
C GLN A 152 5.07 -19.78 -12.80
N GLY A 153 5.64 -20.62 -11.95
CA GLY A 153 4.94 -21.16 -10.78
C GLY A 153 4.60 -20.10 -9.73
N LEU A 154 5.55 -19.23 -9.40
CA LEU A 154 5.39 -18.28 -8.28
C LEU A 154 4.71 -16.96 -8.65
N LEU A 155 4.70 -16.58 -9.94
CA LEU A 155 3.98 -15.40 -10.41
C LEU A 155 2.84 -15.77 -11.35
N ILE A 156 3.12 -16.46 -12.47
CA ILE A 156 2.14 -16.60 -13.56
C ILE A 156 0.94 -17.44 -13.13
N GLN A 157 1.16 -18.56 -12.43
CA GLN A 157 0.07 -19.40 -11.92
C GLN A 157 -0.75 -18.72 -10.82
N GLU A 158 -0.13 -17.80 -10.07
CA GLU A 158 -0.77 -17.05 -8.99
C GLU A 158 -1.55 -15.81 -9.48
N LEU A 159 -1.47 -15.47 -10.78
CA LEU A 159 -2.16 -14.30 -11.33
C LEU A 159 -3.68 -14.37 -11.19
N SER A 160 -4.29 -15.56 -11.15
CA SER A 160 -5.73 -15.69 -10.88
C SER A 160 -6.11 -15.09 -9.53
N ASN A 161 -5.28 -15.27 -8.50
CA ASN A 161 -5.53 -14.76 -7.16
C ASN A 161 -5.47 -13.23 -7.13
N LEU A 162 -4.55 -12.63 -7.91
CA LEU A 162 -4.56 -11.19 -8.13
C LEU A 162 -5.88 -10.74 -8.78
N TYR A 163 -6.32 -11.41 -9.84
CA TYR A 163 -7.52 -11.01 -10.57
C TYR A 163 -8.78 -11.12 -9.71
N ASP A 164 -8.91 -12.20 -8.94
CA ASP A 164 -10.05 -12.39 -8.03
C ASP A 164 -10.04 -11.33 -6.92
N ALA A 165 -8.89 -11.02 -6.32
CA ALA A 165 -8.76 -9.96 -5.31
C ALA A 165 -9.09 -8.56 -5.88
N LEU A 166 -8.65 -8.27 -7.12
CA LEU A 166 -9.02 -7.03 -7.80
C LEU A 166 -10.52 -6.99 -8.08
N LEU A 167 -11.13 -8.11 -8.48
CA LEU A 167 -12.57 -8.21 -8.77
C LEU A 167 -13.41 -8.00 -7.51
N GLU A 168 -13.02 -8.59 -6.37
CA GLU A 168 -13.66 -8.37 -5.07
C GLU A 168 -13.58 -6.91 -4.61
N SER A 169 -12.51 -6.20 -5.00
CA SER A 169 -12.35 -4.78 -4.68
C SER A 169 -13.25 -3.84 -5.50
N LEU A 170 -13.92 -4.35 -6.54
CA LEU A 170 -14.83 -3.58 -7.39
C LEU A 170 -16.20 -3.40 -6.74
N PRO A 171 -16.91 -2.28 -7.00
CA PRO A 171 -18.27 -2.09 -6.53
C PRO A 171 -19.21 -3.18 -7.12
N ALA A 172 -20.11 -3.77 -6.32
CA ALA A 172 -21.00 -4.88 -6.75
C ALA A 172 -22.15 -4.46 -7.69
N GLU A 173 -22.64 -5.38 -8.54
CA GLU A 173 -23.58 -5.15 -9.66
C GLU A 173 -25.07 -5.12 -9.26
N ASN A 174 -25.43 -5.66 -8.09
CA ASN A 174 -26.82 -6.06 -7.77
C ASN A 174 -27.68 -5.05 -6.97
N GLN A 175 -27.61 -3.75 -7.27
CA GLN A 175 -28.58 -2.79 -6.68
C GLN A 175 -29.66 -2.30 -7.66
N THR A 176 -29.81 -2.91 -8.84
CA THR A 176 -30.70 -2.35 -9.87
C THR A 176 -31.87 -3.21 -10.36
N HIS A 177 -32.00 -4.52 -10.12
CA HIS A 177 -33.07 -5.33 -10.78
C HIS A 177 -33.95 -6.24 -9.91
N ASN A 178 -34.18 -5.95 -8.62
CA ASN A 178 -34.98 -6.88 -7.79
C ASN A 178 -36.00 -6.23 -6.84
N VAL A 179 -36.44 -5.00 -7.08
CA VAL A 179 -37.36 -4.34 -6.11
C VAL A 179 -38.76 -4.98 -6.17
N GLU A 180 -39.28 -5.31 -7.37
CA GLU A 180 -40.62 -5.91 -7.53
C GLU A 180 -40.72 -7.34 -7.01
N ALA A 181 -39.72 -8.20 -7.30
CA ALA A 181 -39.69 -9.57 -6.79
C ALA A 181 -39.43 -9.64 -5.27
N TRP A 182 -38.76 -8.63 -4.68
CA TRP A 182 -38.65 -8.51 -3.22
C TRP A 182 -39.95 -7.99 -2.58
N ILE A 183 -40.67 -7.09 -3.26
CA ILE A 183 -41.99 -6.63 -2.82
C ILE A 183 -42.98 -7.80 -2.80
N SER A 184 -43.01 -8.64 -3.84
CA SER A 184 -43.91 -9.80 -3.88
C SER A 184 -43.57 -10.83 -2.80
N HIS A 185 -42.28 -11.14 -2.62
CA HIS A 185 -41.82 -12.08 -1.59
C HIS A 185 -42.11 -11.61 -0.16
N ILE A 186 -41.89 -10.33 0.15
CA ILE A 186 -42.15 -9.78 1.49
C ILE A 186 -43.67 -9.66 1.76
N LYS A 187 -44.48 -9.35 0.73
CA LYS A 187 -45.95 -9.41 0.85
C LYS A 187 -46.44 -10.84 1.13
N GLN A 188 -45.82 -11.84 0.52
CA GLN A 188 -46.13 -13.25 0.78
C GLN A 188 -45.75 -13.65 2.22
N GLN A 189 -44.57 -13.26 2.72
CA GLN A 189 -44.17 -13.50 4.11
C GLN A 189 -45.11 -12.83 5.13
N LEU A 190 -45.59 -11.60 4.88
CA LEU A 190 -46.56 -10.92 5.76
C LEU A 190 -47.94 -11.61 5.78
N SER A 191 -48.27 -12.39 4.76
CA SER A 191 -49.52 -13.16 4.68
C SER A 191 -49.47 -14.48 5.49
N GLU A 192 -48.28 -14.94 5.87
CA GLU A 192 -48.10 -16.14 6.69
C GLU A 192 -48.37 -15.85 8.19
N LYS A 193 -49.05 -16.78 8.88
CA LYS A 193 -49.57 -16.57 10.25
C LYS A 193 -48.55 -16.73 11.39
N ASN A 194 -47.29 -17.03 11.08
CA ASN A 194 -46.28 -17.44 12.08
C ASN A 194 -45.24 -16.38 12.46
N LEU A 195 -45.43 -15.10 12.11
CA LEU A 195 -44.49 -14.03 12.50
C LEU A 195 -44.85 -13.42 13.85
N SER A 196 -43.86 -13.24 14.73
CA SER A 196 -44.04 -12.49 15.98
C SER A 196 -44.34 -11.02 15.70
N THR A 197 -44.95 -10.31 16.67
CA THR A 197 -45.36 -8.91 16.53
C THR A 197 -44.19 -7.98 16.16
N GLN A 198 -43.00 -8.26 16.68
CA GLN A 198 -41.79 -7.47 16.43
C GLN A 198 -41.19 -7.78 15.05
N GLU A 199 -41.19 -9.04 14.63
CA GLU A 199 -40.73 -9.43 13.29
C GLU A 199 -41.66 -8.89 12.20
N ARG A 200 -42.97 -8.95 12.43
CA ARG A 200 -44.00 -8.42 11.53
C ARG A 200 -43.81 -6.91 11.29
N ALA A 201 -43.61 -6.13 12.35
CA ALA A 201 -43.35 -4.69 12.26
C ALA A 201 -42.06 -4.37 11.46
N LEU A 202 -41.01 -5.19 11.62
CA LEU A 202 -39.73 -5.01 10.95
C LEU A 202 -39.83 -5.38 9.45
N THR A 203 -40.58 -6.43 9.10
CA THR A 203 -40.89 -6.79 7.71
C THR A 203 -41.79 -5.76 7.02
N GLU A 204 -42.77 -5.18 7.72
CA GLU A 204 -43.65 -4.10 7.23
C GLU A 204 -42.83 -2.84 6.89
N THR A 205 -41.90 -2.47 7.79
CA THR A 205 -40.99 -1.33 7.60
C THR A 205 -40.08 -1.54 6.38
N ARG A 206 -39.63 -2.79 6.16
CA ARG A 206 -38.81 -3.16 5.01
C ARG A 206 -39.61 -3.09 3.70
N LEU A 207 -40.87 -3.51 3.71
CA LEU A 207 -41.79 -3.39 2.57
C LEU A 207 -42.05 -1.92 2.20
N GLN A 208 -42.33 -1.06 3.18
CA GLN A 208 -42.55 0.37 2.95
C GLN A 208 -41.34 1.06 2.31
N ARG A 209 -40.13 0.70 2.75
CA ARG A 209 -38.88 1.22 2.16
C ARG A 209 -38.71 0.78 0.70
N LEU A 210 -39.05 -0.47 0.38
CA LEU A 210 -38.96 -1.00 -0.99
C LEU A 210 -40.03 -0.40 -1.91
N LEU A 211 -41.25 -0.17 -1.41
CA LEU A 211 -42.32 0.49 -2.17
C LEU A 211 -41.99 1.95 -2.50
N LYS A 212 -41.37 2.70 -1.56
CA LYS A 212 -40.88 4.06 -1.82
C LYS A 212 -39.80 4.11 -2.89
N LEU A 213 -38.91 3.12 -2.93
CA LEU A 213 -37.89 2.99 -3.98
C LEU A 213 -38.49 2.58 -5.33
N HIS A 214 -39.58 1.82 -5.32
CA HIS A 214 -40.28 1.39 -6.53
C HIS A 214 -41.13 2.51 -7.16
N SER A 215 -41.84 3.32 -6.34
CA SER A 215 -42.64 4.46 -6.84
C SER A 215 -41.78 5.51 -7.56
N HIS A 216 -40.58 5.78 -7.04
CA HIS A 216 -39.61 6.69 -7.66
C HIS A 216 -39.10 6.19 -9.02
N ARG A 217 -39.10 4.88 -9.27
CA ARG A 217 -38.70 4.31 -10.58
C ARG A 217 -39.84 4.27 -11.59
N ARG A 218 -41.08 4.08 -11.14
CA ARG A 218 -42.25 4.02 -12.01
C ARG A 218 -42.64 5.40 -12.55
N SER A 219 -42.42 6.45 -11.77
CA SER A 219 -42.58 7.84 -12.22
C SER A 219 -41.61 8.26 -13.34
N ALA A 220 -40.53 7.51 -13.58
CA ALA A 220 -39.56 7.81 -14.63
C ALA A 220 -39.85 7.07 -15.96
N ASN A 221 -40.79 6.11 -15.98
CA ASN A 221 -40.95 5.21 -17.12
C ASN A 221 -42.39 5.11 -17.69
N ASP A 222 -43.37 5.83 -17.15
CA ASP A 222 -44.72 5.93 -17.73
C ASP A 222 -45.18 7.39 -17.80
N ASN A 223 -45.39 7.84 -19.05
CA ASN A 223 -45.98 9.10 -19.54
C ASN A 223 -45.15 10.40 -19.61
N PRO A 224 -44.92 10.96 -20.82
CA PRO A 224 -44.27 12.25 -21.06
C PRO A 224 -45.23 13.45 -21.01
N ASN A 225 -46.17 13.46 -20.06
CA ASN A 225 -46.94 14.68 -19.75
C ASN A 225 -46.55 15.12 -18.34
N ALA A 226 -45.70 16.14 -18.29
CA ALA A 226 -45.14 16.72 -17.07
C ALA A 226 -46.25 17.24 -16.15
N ILE A 227 -46.60 16.45 -15.14
CA ILE A 227 -47.24 16.94 -13.93
C ILE A 227 -46.16 17.74 -13.20
N GLU A 228 -46.40 19.01 -12.91
CA GLU A 228 -45.47 19.80 -12.10
C GLU A 228 -45.17 19.05 -10.78
N PRO A 229 -43.89 18.95 -10.38
CA PRO A 229 -43.54 18.27 -9.14
C PRO A 229 -44.22 18.96 -7.94
N SER A 230 -44.76 18.16 -7.02
CA SER A 230 -45.42 18.70 -5.82
C SER A 230 -44.39 19.33 -4.87
N ASP A 231 -44.84 20.20 -3.97
CA ASP A 231 -43.97 20.81 -2.93
C ASP A 231 -43.27 19.72 -2.09
N SER A 232 -44.00 18.63 -1.79
CA SER A 232 -43.45 17.50 -1.05
C SER A 232 -42.31 16.82 -1.83
N ASP A 233 -42.48 16.60 -3.14
CA ASP A 233 -41.46 15.95 -3.97
C ASP A 233 -40.19 16.80 -4.08
N LEU A 234 -40.35 18.12 -4.17
CA LEU A 234 -39.24 19.07 -4.25
C LEU A 234 -38.45 19.12 -2.94
N LEU A 235 -39.15 19.18 -1.80
CA LEU A 235 -38.54 19.17 -0.48
C LEU A 235 -37.88 17.82 -0.15
N ASP A 236 -38.50 16.71 -0.54
CA ASP A 236 -37.91 15.38 -0.40
C ASP A 236 -36.65 15.24 -1.27
N ALA A 237 -36.68 15.74 -2.52
CA ALA A 237 -35.52 15.74 -3.40
C ALA A 237 -34.36 16.60 -2.87
N ALA A 238 -34.66 17.75 -2.25
CA ALA A 238 -33.68 18.59 -1.58
C ALA A 238 -33.10 17.90 -0.33
N GLY A 239 -33.95 17.32 0.51
CA GLY A 239 -33.53 16.59 1.71
C GLY A 239 -32.69 15.35 1.41
N ALA A 240 -33.02 14.62 0.34
CA ALA A 240 -32.30 13.41 -0.09
C ALA A 240 -30.83 13.67 -0.42
N LEU A 241 -30.45 14.90 -0.81
CA LEU A 241 -29.05 15.27 -1.06
C LEU A 241 -28.21 15.17 0.22
N PHE A 242 -28.79 15.51 1.37
CA PHE A 242 -28.10 15.56 2.65
C PHE A 242 -28.24 14.27 3.46
N GLN A 243 -29.28 13.46 3.21
CA GLN A 243 -29.44 12.13 3.81
C GLN A 243 -28.32 11.14 3.43
N GLN A 244 -27.56 11.40 2.36
CA GLN A 244 -26.43 10.58 1.95
C GLN A 244 -25.22 10.66 2.90
N LEU A 245 -25.21 11.61 3.84
CA LEU A 245 -24.26 11.60 4.95
C LEU A 245 -24.57 10.44 5.90
N THR A 246 -23.78 9.38 5.80
CA THR A 246 -23.95 8.19 6.65
C THR A 246 -23.77 8.57 8.12
N THR A 247 -24.67 8.10 8.99
CA THR A 247 -24.86 8.41 10.42
C THR A 247 -23.66 8.06 11.35
N ARG A 248 -22.44 7.92 10.82
CA ARG A 248 -21.25 7.45 11.56
C ARG A 248 -20.07 8.45 11.58
N ARG A 249 -20.21 9.67 11.06
CA ARG A 249 -19.11 10.65 11.03
C ARG A 249 -19.18 11.66 12.17
N ARG A 250 -18.07 11.88 12.86
CA ARG A 250 -17.89 12.97 13.82
C ARG A 250 -17.62 14.28 13.06
N LEU A 251 -18.61 14.78 12.33
CA LEU A 251 -18.54 16.11 11.72
C LEU A 251 -18.46 17.17 12.83
N THR A 252 -17.71 18.25 12.59
CA THR A 252 -17.65 19.34 13.56
C THR A 252 -19.00 20.08 13.60
N PRO A 253 -19.34 20.73 14.73
CA PRO A 253 -20.52 21.58 14.81
C PRO A 253 -20.55 22.67 13.73
N GLY A 254 -19.38 23.16 13.29
CA GLY A 254 -19.23 24.12 12.20
C GLY A 254 -19.76 23.59 10.88
N ILE A 255 -19.28 22.42 10.44
CA ILE A 255 -19.73 21.74 9.22
C ILE A 255 -21.24 21.46 9.27
N LEU A 256 -21.75 20.95 10.39
CA LEU A 256 -23.18 20.69 10.55
C LEU A 256 -24.03 21.96 10.41
N GLY A 257 -23.56 23.07 10.99
CA GLY A 257 -24.21 24.38 10.83
C GLY A 257 -24.26 24.83 9.37
N SER A 258 -23.14 24.75 8.66
CA SER A 258 -23.06 25.11 7.24
C SER A 258 -23.95 24.24 6.36
N LEU A 259 -24.02 22.93 6.62
CA LEU A 259 -24.91 22.02 5.92
C LEU A 259 -26.38 22.34 6.17
N ASN A 260 -26.77 22.66 7.40
CA ASN A 260 -28.15 23.06 7.72
C ASN A 260 -28.53 24.35 7.00
N THR A 261 -27.64 25.35 6.96
CA THR A 261 -27.86 26.57 6.18
C THR A 261 -28.08 26.24 4.72
N MET A 262 -27.20 25.43 4.12
CA MET A 262 -27.32 25.03 2.72
C MET A 262 -28.60 24.22 2.46
N GLN A 263 -28.99 23.31 3.35
CA GLN A 263 -30.22 22.53 3.20
C GLN A 263 -31.45 23.44 3.15
N THR A 264 -31.57 24.41 4.06
CA THR A 264 -32.66 25.39 4.06
C THR A 264 -32.67 26.23 2.78
N SER A 265 -31.49 26.69 2.34
CA SER A 265 -31.34 27.47 1.11
C SER A 265 -31.72 26.68 -0.14
N VAL A 266 -31.32 25.41 -0.21
CA VAL A 266 -31.64 24.53 -1.34
C VAL A 266 -33.10 24.13 -1.36
N SER A 267 -33.71 23.87 -0.20
CA SER A 267 -35.15 23.62 -0.10
C SER A 267 -35.97 24.83 -0.56
N THR A 268 -35.57 26.03 -0.16
CA THR A 268 -36.19 27.28 -0.64
C THR A 268 -36.06 27.41 -2.16
N LEU A 269 -34.87 27.17 -2.70
CA LEU A 269 -34.61 27.23 -4.15
C LEU A 269 -35.40 26.16 -4.93
N ALA A 270 -35.56 24.96 -4.37
CA ALA A 270 -36.32 23.87 -5.00
C ALA A 270 -37.80 24.26 -5.20
N LEU A 271 -38.38 24.98 -4.24
CA LEU A 271 -39.75 25.50 -4.35
C LEU A 271 -39.87 26.66 -5.36
N GLN A 272 -38.80 27.43 -5.56
CA GLN A 272 -38.74 28.54 -6.51
C GLN A 272 -38.49 28.07 -7.96
N ASP A 273 -37.62 27.08 -8.13
CA ASP A 273 -37.17 26.55 -9.44
C ASP A 273 -37.70 25.12 -9.68
N ARG A 274 -39.02 24.96 -9.56
CA ARG A 274 -39.72 23.67 -9.44
C ARG A 274 -39.35 22.67 -10.54
N SER A 275 -39.45 23.09 -11.80
CA SER A 275 -39.25 22.21 -12.96
C SER A 275 -37.76 21.93 -13.19
N ALA A 276 -36.89 22.93 -13.04
CA ALA A 276 -35.46 22.75 -13.31
C ALA A 276 -34.72 22.08 -12.15
N PHE A 277 -35.18 22.22 -10.89
CA PHE A 277 -34.53 21.60 -9.74
C PHE A 277 -34.53 20.07 -9.83
N MET A 278 -35.58 19.46 -10.38
CA MET A 278 -35.65 18.02 -10.59
C MET A 278 -34.56 17.49 -11.53
N HIS A 279 -34.00 18.36 -12.37
CA HIS A 279 -32.91 17.99 -13.28
C HIS A 279 -31.61 17.67 -12.51
N PRO A 280 -30.91 16.55 -12.82
CA PRO A 280 -29.66 16.18 -12.14
C PRO A 280 -28.53 17.21 -12.28
N LEU A 281 -28.54 18.01 -13.35
CA LEU A 281 -27.54 19.04 -13.63
C LEU A 281 -27.85 20.39 -12.99
N HIS A 282 -28.89 20.50 -12.16
CA HIS A 282 -29.19 21.74 -11.46
C HIS A 282 -27.99 22.18 -10.58
N PRO A 283 -27.52 23.44 -10.66
CA PRO A 283 -26.29 23.91 -10.00
C PRO A 283 -26.23 23.61 -8.51
N ALA A 284 -27.35 23.84 -7.80
CA ALA A 284 -27.43 23.57 -6.37
C ALA A 284 -27.26 22.08 -6.02
N ARG A 285 -27.79 21.19 -6.87
CA ARG A 285 -27.67 19.74 -6.67
C ARG A 285 -26.24 19.27 -6.90
N GLN A 286 -25.56 19.83 -7.91
CA GLN A 286 -24.16 19.49 -8.20
C GLN A 286 -23.25 19.88 -7.03
N ILE A 287 -23.37 21.11 -6.54
CA ILE A 287 -22.57 21.63 -5.42
C ILE A 287 -22.83 20.84 -4.14
N CYS A 288 -24.09 20.63 -3.77
CA CYS A 288 -24.41 19.87 -2.57
C CYS A 288 -23.89 18.44 -2.67
N ARG A 289 -24.07 17.76 -3.80
CA ARG A 289 -23.49 16.42 -4.00
C ARG A 289 -21.99 16.45 -3.77
N GLN A 290 -21.26 17.33 -4.45
CA GLN A 290 -19.81 17.40 -4.33
C GLN A 290 -19.32 17.61 -2.88
N ILE A 291 -19.97 18.49 -2.13
CA ILE A 291 -19.65 18.73 -0.71
C ILE A 291 -19.92 17.46 0.11
N ILE A 292 -21.09 16.86 -0.04
CA ILE A 292 -21.49 15.64 0.69
C ILE A 292 -20.53 14.49 0.40
N ASN A 293 -20.05 14.38 -0.83
CA ASN A 293 -19.10 13.37 -1.28
C ASN A 293 -17.70 13.59 -0.73
N THR A 294 -17.29 14.84 -0.62
CA THR A 294 -16.01 15.21 -0.01
C THR A 294 -16.05 14.94 1.48
N LEU A 295 -17.13 15.35 2.15
CA LEU A 295 -17.41 14.99 3.54
C LEU A 295 -17.53 13.47 3.74
N ASN A 296 -17.69 12.69 2.65
CA ASN A 296 -17.64 11.24 2.74
C ASN A 296 -16.29 10.66 3.20
N GLN A 297 -15.23 11.45 3.04
CA GLN A 297 -13.85 11.07 3.38
C GLN A 297 -13.31 11.96 4.52
N TRP A 298 -14.20 12.62 5.26
CA TRP A 298 -13.85 13.56 6.33
C TRP A 298 -12.89 12.96 7.36
N ASP A 299 -13.13 11.70 7.74
CA ASP A 299 -12.36 11.02 8.79
C ASP A 299 -10.95 10.61 8.38
N ASP A 300 -10.64 10.63 7.07
CA ASP A 300 -9.32 10.29 6.53
C ASP A 300 -8.42 11.54 6.36
N ALA A 301 -9.00 12.74 6.45
CA ALA A 301 -8.28 14.00 6.32
C ALA A 301 -7.47 14.37 7.57
N GLN A 302 -6.38 15.11 7.39
CA GLN A 302 -5.60 15.67 8.50
C GLN A 302 -6.34 16.82 9.20
N ALA A 303 -6.11 17.01 10.50
CA ALA A 303 -6.79 18.01 11.32
C ALA A 303 -6.69 19.45 10.76
N ALA A 304 -5.51 19.87 10.30
CA ALA A 304 -5.32 21.20 9.71
C ALA A 304 -6.16 21.41 8.44
N GLN A 305 -6.29 20.38 7.59
CA GLN A 305 -7.07 20.45 6.36
C GLN A 305 -8.57 20.38 6.63
N ARG A 306 -8.98 19.62 7.65
CA ARG A 306 -10.36 19.67 8.17
C ARG A 306 -10.72 21.09 8.64
N GLN A 307 -9.83 21.73 9.41
CA GLN A 307 -10.05 23.09 9.89
C GLN A 307 -10.15 24.10 8.74
N GLN A 308 -9.26 24.00 7.74
CA GLN A 308 -9.31 24.86 6.55
C GLN A 308 -10.62 24.68 5.78
N PHE A 309 -11.03 23.43 5.53
CA PHE A 309 -12.29 23.12 4.85
C PHE A 309 -13.52 23.63 5.62
N ASP A 310 -13.53 23.51 6.96
CA ASP A 310 -14.61 24.05 7.81
C ASP A 310 -14.73 25.58 7.66
N LEU A 311 -13.61 26.30 7.65
CA LEU A 311 -13.59 27.75 7.45
C LEU A 311 -14.10 28.16 6.05
N GLU A 312 -13.62 27.48 5.00
CA GLU A 312 -14.01 27.74 3.62
C GLU A 312 -15.49 27.40 3.37
N LEU A 313 -15.96 26.25 3.85
CA LEU A 313 -17.37 25.86 3.73
C LEU A 313 -18.28 26.82 4.48
N LYS A 314 -17.86 27.31 5.65
CA LYS A 314 -18.60 28.33 6.42
C LYS A 314 -18.68 29.66 5.70
N ALA A 315 -17.62 30.08 5.02
CA ALA A 315 -17.63 31.28 4.19
C ALA A 315 -18.59 31.13 3.00
N ILE A 316 -18.57 29.97 2.34
CA ILE A 316 -19.47 29.65 1.23
C ILE A 316 -20.94 29.60 1.70
N SER A 317 -21.23 28.94 2.83
CA SER A 317 -22.60 28.77 3.32
C SER A 317 -23.27 30.10 3.69
N ARG A 318 -22.49 31.09 4.16
CA ARG A 318 -22.97 32.45 4.44
C ARG A 318 -23.44 33.20 3.20
N LYS A 319 -22.97 32.85 2.01
CA LYS A 319 -23.44 33.48 0.76
C LYS A 319 -24.89 33.13 0.44
N PHE A 320 -25.45 32.10 1.10
CA PHE A 320 -26.81 31.63 0.90
C PHE A 320 -27.81 32.08 1.99
N THR A 321 -27.45 33.01 2.88
CA THR A 321 -28.33 33.46 3.98
C THR A 321 -29.25 34.64 3.62
N GLY A 322 -29.29 35.06 2.35
CA GLY A 322 -30.12 36.18 1.88
C GLY A 322 -31.51 35.79 1.40
N HIS A 323 -32.43 36.75 1.37
CA HIS A 323 -33.71 36.60 0.67
C HIS A 323 -33.44 36.73 -0.85
N ASN A 324 -33.94 35.76 -1.64
CA ASN A 324 -33.76 35.64 -3.10
C ASN A 324 -32.49 34.86 -3.54
N ILE A 325 -32.46 33.57 -3.19
CA ILE A 325 -31.44 32.60 -3.59
C ILE A 325 -31.76 32.11 -4.99
N SER A 326 -30.77 32.04 -5.88
CA SER A 326 -30.96 31.62 -7.26
C SER A 326 -29.94 30.56 -7.68
N ALA A 327 -30.24 29.83 -8.76
CA ALA A 327 -29.30 28.89 -9.37
C ALA A 327 -27.99 29.58 -9.80
N SER A 328 -28.01 30.88 -10.16
CA SER A 328 -26.82 31.64 -10.52
C SER A 328 -25.87 31.88 -9.34
N GLN A 329 -26.38 32.02 -8.11
CA GLN A 329 -25.55 32.12 -6.91
C GLN A 329 -24.81 30.81 -6.61
N PHE A 330 -25.43 29.66 -6.89
CA PHE A 330 -24.72 28.38 -6.81
C PHE A 330 -23.62 28.29 -7.87
N ASN A 331 -23.91 28.70 -9.11
CA ASN A 331 -22.87 28.73 -10.15
C ASN A 331 -21.68 29.64 -9.80
N SER A 332 -21.91 30.78 -9.13
CA SER A 332 -20.82 31.72 -8.80
C SER A 332 -19.85 31.18 -7.73
N VAL A 333 -20.32 30.34 -6.81
CA VAL A 333 -19.46 29.72 -5.78
C VAL A 333 -18.85 28.39 -6.21
N ARG A 334 -19.18 27.89 -7.41
CA ARG A 334 -18.75 26.58 -7.89
C ARG A 334 -17.23 26.40 -7.86
N ALA A 335 -16.48 27.39 -8.36
CA ALA A 335 -15.02 27.34 -8.38
C ALA A 335 -14.41 27.31 -6.97
N GLU A 336 -15.03 28.00 -6.01
CA GLU A 336 -14.59 27.98 -4.60
C GLU A 336 -14.85 26.63 -3.95
N VAL A 337 -16.02 26.03 -4.21
CA VAL A 337 -16.36 24.67 -3.75
C VAL A 337 -15.44 23.63 -4.37
N ASP A 338 -15.17 23.74 -5.67
CA ASP A 338 -14.23 22.88 -6.38
C ASP A 338 -12.84 22.92 -5.73
N ALA A 339 -12.32 24.12 -5.48
CA ALA A 339 -11.02 24.31 -4.84
C ALA A 339 -10.97 23.71 -3.43
N CYS A 340 -11.94 24.02 -2.55
CA CYS A 340 -11.92 23.53 -1.17
C CYS A 340 -12.02 21.99 -1.13
N CYS A 341 -12.87 21.41 -1.98
CA CYS A 341 -13.05 19.96 -2.05
C CYS A 341 -11.79 19.26 -2.58
N GLN A 342 -11.17 19.80 -3.63
CA GLN A 342 -9.93 19.26 -4.18
C GLN A 342 -8.79 19.32 -3.16
N HIS A 343 -8.65 20.42 -2.41
CA HIS A 343 -7.63 20.55 -1.37
C HIS A 343 -7.76 19.46 -0.29
N LEU A 344 -8.97 19.22 0.22
CA LEU A 344 -9.21 18.17 1.21
C LEU A 344 -8.89 16.78 0.64
N LEU A 345 -9.39 16.46 -0.55
CA LEU A 345 -9.20 15.16 -1.21
C LEU A 345 -7.73 14.89 -1.59
N GLN A 346 -7.00 15.92 -2.04
CA GLN A 346 -5.58 15.80 -2.38
C GLN A 346 -4.73 15.52 -1.13
N SER A 347 -5.06 16.14 0.00
CA SER A 347 -4.40 15.84 1.27
C SER A 347 -4.62 14.40 1.70
N ILE A 348 -5.85 13.90 1.61
CA ILE A 348 -6.18 12.49 1.90
C ILE A 348 -5.35 11.56 1.00
N LYS A 349 -5.29 11.83 -0.31
CA LYS A 349 -4.47 11.06 -1.27
C LYS A 349 -2.98 11.05 -0.90
N LEU A 350 -2.44 12.17 -0.44
CA LEU A 350 -1.05 12.27 0.02
C LEU A 350 -0.82 11.51 1.34
N ASN A 351 -1.81 11.53 2.23
CA ASN A 351 -1.76 10.82 3.51
C ASN A 351 -1.78 9.29 3.31
N ASP A 352 -2.68 8.80 2.44
CA ASP A 352 -2.75 7.38 2.08
C ASP A 352 -1.45 6.89 1.43
N LYS A 353 -0.87 7.71 0.53
CA LYS A 353 0.42 7.41 -0.09
C LYS A 353 1.55 7.35 0.93
N ARG A 354 1.53 8.20 1.97
CA ARG A 354 2.51 8.18 3.07
C ARG A 354 2.31 6.96 3.97
N SER A 355 1.07 6.64 4.33
CA SER A 355 0.73 5.48 5.15
C SER A 355 1.15 4.17 4.47
N LEU A 356 0.82 4.02 3.18
CA LEU A 356 1.22 2.86 2.37
C LEU A 356 2.74 2.75 2.22
N ASN A 357 3.44 3.87 1.99
CA ASN A 357 4.90 3.88 1.90
C ASN A 357 5.56 3.59 3.26
N ALA A 358 4.95 3.99 4.37
CA ALA A 358 5.42 3.70 5.72
C ALA A 358 5.25 2.22 6.06
N ASP A 359 4.11 1.61 5.71
CA ASP A 359 3.88 0.17 5.90
C ASP A 359 4.82 -0.69 5.05
N VAL A 360 5.07 -0.29 3.80
CA VAL A 360 6.04 -0.95 2.92
C VAL A 360 7.47 -0.77 3.46
N GLY A 361 7.80 0.43 3.93
CA GLY A 361 9.09 0.73 4.57
C GLY A 361 9.32 -0.08 5.84
N GLN A 362 8.30 -0.23 6.67
CA GLN A 362 8.36 -0.99 7.92
C GLN A 362 8.50 -2.49 7.65
N LYS A 363 7.71 -3.04 6.72
CA LYS A 363 7.85 -4.45 6.30
C LYS A 363 9.25 -4.72 5.71
N ARG A 364 9.78 -3.80 4.91
CA ARG A 364 11.14 -3.89 4.36
C ARG A 364 12.20 -3.85 5.47
N LEU A 365 12.07 -2.93 6.42
CA LEU A 365 12.99 -2.79 7.55
C LEU A 365 13.00 -4.04 8.43
N THR A 366 11.83 -4.61 8.75
CA THR A 366 11.73 -5.83 9.56
C THR A 366 12.38 -7.04 8.86
N ARG A 367 12.17 -7.20 7.55
CA ARG A 367 12.82 -8.28 6.78
C ARG A 367 14.33 -8.11 6.72
N LEU A 368 14.81 -6.88 6.46
CA LEU A 368 16.24 -6.60 6.43
C LEU A 368 16.89 -6.80 7.80
N ARG A 369 16.22 -6.41 8.89
CA ARG A 369 16.72 -6.64 10.26
C ARG A 369 16.89 -8.12 10.52
N LYS A 370 15.88 -8.94 10.18
CA LYS A 370 15.99 -10.40 10.27
C LYS A 370 17.19 -10.92 9.49
N LYS A 371 17.36 -10.50 8.25
CA LYS A 371 18.50 -10.91 7.41
C LYS A 371 19.86 -10.51 8.00
N VAL A 372 19.95 -9.35 8.66
CA VAL A 372 21.16 -8.94 9.38
C VAL A 372 21.40 -9.85 10.59
N HIS A 373 20.36 -10.16 11.37
CA HIS A 373 20.49 -11.08 12.51
C HIS A 373 20.93 -12.47 12.05
N ASP A 374 20.31 -13.04 11.01
CA ASP A 374 20.70 -14.35 10.47
C ASP A 374 22.19 -14.37 10.06
N MET A 375 22.71 -13.25 9.52
CA MET A 375 24.14 -13.10 9.18
C MET A 375 25.05 -12.93 10.39
N LEU A 376 24.55 -12.34 11.48
CA LEU A 376 25.29 -12.25 12.74
C LEU A 376 25.32 -13.61 13.44
N ASP A 377 24.18 -14.31 13.50
CA ASP A 377 24.05 -15.66 14.04
C ASP A 377 25.08 -16.60 13.39
N GLU A 378 25.18 -16.60 12.06
CA GLU A 378 26.18 -17.38 11.30
C GLU A 378 27.64 -17.05 11.70
N LYS A 379 27.94 -15.78 11.99
CA LYS A 379 29.28 -15.33 12.39
C LYS A 379 29.59 -15.63 13.85
N THR A 380 28.58 -15.70 14.70
CA THR A 380 28.71 -15.96 16.14
C THR A 380 28.54 -17.43 16.50
N ASP A 381 28.24 -18.29 15.53
CA ASP A 381 28.02 -19.73 15.76
C ASP A 381 29.23 -20.38 16.44
N GLY A 382 28.97 -21.09 17.54
CA GLY A 382 29.99 -21.73 18.38
C GLY A 382 30.91 -20.78 19.16
N ALA A 383 30.68 -19.47 19.19
CA ALA A 383 31.47 -18.51 19.96
C ALA A 383 30.82 -18.20 21.33
N GLU A 384 31.58 -18.36 22.42
CA GLU A 384 31.16 -17.87 23.75
C GLU A 384 31.42 -16.36 23.85
N LEU A 385 30.39 -15.56 23.59
CA LEU A 385 30.46 -14.09 23.65
C LEU A 385 30.02 -13.56 25.02
N SER A 386 30.63 -12.46 25.45
CA SER A 386 30.14 -11.73 26.62
C SER A 386 28.86 -10.99 26.29
N VAL A 387 28.01 -10.78 27.31
CA VAL A 387 26.73 -10.05 27.18
C VAL A 387 26.91 -8.68 26.54
N SER A 388 28.02 -7.99 26.83
CA SER A 388 28.37 -6.70 26.23
C SER A 388 28.54 -6.77 24.70
N VAL A 389 29.25 -7.77 24.20
CA VAL A 389 29.49 -7.96 22.75
C VAL A 389 28.18 -8.34 22.07
N ASP A 390 27.39 -9.21 22.69
CA ASP A 390 26.12 -9.66 22.16
C ASP A 390 25.13 -8.49 22.01
N ASN A 391 25.01 -7.66 23.06
CA ASN A 391 24.19 -6.45 23.03
C ASN A 391 24.66 -5.43 22.00
N MET A 392 25.98 -5.30 21.79
CA MET A 392 26.54 -4.44 20.75
C MET A 392 26.18 -4.95 19.34
N LEU A 393 26.32 -6.27 19.09
CA LEU A 393 26.06 -6.88 17.79
C LEU A 393 24.57 -6.77 17.40
N TYR A 394 23.68 -7.23 18.28
CA TYR A 394 22.22 -7.24 18.04
C TYR A 394 21.53 -5.88 18.26
N GLY A 395 22.24 -4.89 18.79
CA GLY A 395 21.75 -3.53 18.97
C GLY A 395 22.36 -2.52 17.99
N PRO A 396 23.38 -1.74 18.40
CA PRO A 396 23.95 -0.68 17.60
C PRO A 396 24.59 -1.16 16.29
N MET A 397 25.30 -2.30 16.27
CA MET A 397 25.92 -2.80 15.04
C MET A 397 24.89 -3.21 13.99
N THR A 398 23.82 -3.90 14.39
CA THR A 398 22.67 -4.17 13.52
C THR A 398 22.11 -2.88 12.93
N THR A 399 22.02 -1.82 13.72
CA THR A 399 21.51 -0.51 13.26
C THR A 399 22.46 0.15 12.25
N ILE A 400 23.78 0.05 12.45
CA ILE A 400 24.81 0.55 11.50
C ILE A 400 24.74 -0.21 10.17
N ILE A 401 24.64 -1.54 10.23
CA ILE A 401 24.52 -2.40 9.04
C ILE A 401 23.23 -2.06 8.28
N LEU A 402 22.10 -1.93 8.97
CA LEU A 402 20.83 -1.52 8.35
C LEU A 402 20.89 -0.14 7.72
N TYR A 403 21.56 0.82 8.37
CA TYR A 403 21.76 2.16 7.81
C TYR A 403 22.50 2.10 6.47
N HIS A 404 23.61 1.38 6.40
CA HIS A 404 24.38 1.26 5.16
C HIS A 404 23.62 0.45 4.09
N TRP A 405 22.91 -0.61 4.49
CA TRP A 405 22.11 -1.41 3.57
C TRP A 405 20.97 -0.60 2.95
N LEU A 406 20.20 0.13 3.76
CA LEU A 406 19.07 0.92 3.27
C LEU A 406 19.51 2.10 2.41
N ARG A 407 20.65 2.72 2.74
CA ARG A 407 21.12 3.93 2.06
C ARG A 407 21.93 3.63 0.80
N HIS A 408 22.70 2.56 0.78
CA HIS A 408 23.66 2.28 -0.29
C HIS A 408 23.42 0.94 -1.00
N GLY A 409 22.52 0.10 -0.50
CA GLY A 409 22.20 -1.21 -1.08
C GLY A 409 23.06 -2.35 -0.56
N SER A 410 22.65 -3.58 -0.90
CA SER A 410 23.25 -4.86 -0.43
C SER A 410 24.70 -5.10 -0.89
N ASN A 411 25.16 -4.42 -1.94
CA ASN A 411 26.51 -4.61 -2.51
C ASN A 411 27.42 -3.41 -2.29
N SER A 412 27.04 -2.53 -1.37
CA SER A 412 27.79 -1.30 -1.16
C SER A 412 29.10 -1.57 -0.41
N ALA A 413 30.14 -0.81 -0.77
CA ALA A 413 31.41 -0.87 -0.05
C ALA A 413 31.26 -0.50 1.45
N PRO A 414 30.40 0.46 1.85
CA PRO A 414 30.11 0.72 3.26
C PRO A 414 29.49 -0.48 3.99
N LEU A 415 28.54 -1.20 3.37
CA LEU A 415 27.94 -2.38 3.99
C LEU A 415 28.95 -3.51 4.19
N ARG A 416 29.79 -3.78 3.18
CA ARG A 416 30.87 -4.78 3.30
C ARG A 416 31.84 -4.42 4.42
N ARG A 417 32.20 -3.14 4.55
CA ARG A 417 33.05 -2.64 5.64
C ARG A 417 32.42 -2.86 7.01
N SER A 418 31.14 -2.52 7.19
CA SER A 418 30.46 -2.78 8.47
C SER A 418 30.36 -4.27 8.83
N LEU A 419 30.22 -5.16 7.84
CA LEU A 419 30.25 -6.60 8.08
C LEU A 419 31.67 -7.10 8.40
N GLN A 420 32.68 -6.56 7.73
CA GLN A 420 34.08 -6.86 8.04
C GLN A 420 34.46 -6.40 9.45
N LEU A 421 33.97 -5.23 9.89
CA LEU A 421 34.17 -4.75 11.25
C LEU A 421 33.63 -5.74 12.30
N VAL A 422 32.50 -6.41 12.03
CA VAL A 422 32.00 -7.48 12.92
C VAL A 422 33.01 -8.64 12.99
N ASP A 423 33.53 -9.09 11.85
CA ASP A 423 34.53 -10.17 11.81
C ASP A 423 35.82 -9.77 12.55
N ASP A 424 36.27 -8.53 12.35
CA ASP A 424 37.47 -7.99 12.98
C ASP A 424 37.29 -7.88 14.50
N ILE A 425 36.13 -7.44 14.98
CA ILE A 425 35.81 -7.38 16.42
C ILE A 425 35.78 -8.80 17.01
N LEU A 426 35.07 -9.74 16.38
CA LEU A 426 34.96 -11.12 16.85
C LEU A 426 36.33 -11.82 16.91
N TRP A 427 37.22 -11.53 15.96
CA TRP A 427 38.60 -12.04 15.98
C TRP A 427 39.47 -11.31 17.02
N TYR A 428 39.29 -10.00 17.18
CA TYR A 428 40.07 -9.17 18.10
C TYR A 428 39.91 -9.55 19.57
N ILE A 429 38.71 -9.94 19.97
CA ILE A 429 38.40 -10.33 21.37
C ILE A 429 38.78 -11.79 21.70
N LYS A 430 39.25 -12.58 20.73
CA LYS A 430 39.69 -13.96 20.97
C LYS A 430 41.11 -14.01 21.56
N PRO A 431 41.40 -14.99 22.44
CA PRO A 431 42.77 -15.26 22.88
C PRO A 431 43.56 -15.88 21.70
N HIS A 432 44.80 -15.44 21.50
CA HIS A 432 45.68 -15.88 20.41
C HIS A 432 46.97 -16.43 20.98
N SER A 433 47.43 -17.59 20.52
CA SER A 433 48.65 -18.22 21.05
C SER A 433 49.93 -17.78 20.33
N ASP A 434 49.83 -17.25 19.10
CA ASP A 434 50.99 -16.78 18.33
C ASP A 434 51.32 -15.30 18.62
N TRP A 435 52.60 -15.03 18.81
CA TRP A 435 53.16 -13.68 18.93
C TRP A 435 52.91 -12.80 17.71
N SER A 436 52.80 -13.39 16.51
CA SER A 436 52.46 -12.63 15.31
C SER A 436 51.00 -12.13 15.34
N GLU A 437 50.08 -12.97 15.81
CA GLU A 437 48.65 -12.66 15.97
C GLU A 437 48.40 -11.66 17.09
N LEU A 438 49.10 -11.77 18.22
CA LEU A 438 49.05 -10.80 19.31
C LEU A 438 49.50 -9.40 18.86
N ARG A 439 50.55 -9.32 18.03
CA ARG A 439 50.99 -8.05 17.43
C ARG A 439 49.96 -7.48 16.46
N ARG A 440 49.36 -8.33 15.61
CA ARG A 440 48.29 -7.93 14.69
C ARG A 440 47.08 -7.37 15.46
N ALA A 441 46.62 -8.07 16.49
CA ALA A 441 45.50 -7.62 17.31
C ALA A 441 45.79 -6.24 17.94
N LYS A 442 46.99 -6.04 18.51
CA LYS A 442 47.38 -4.73 19.06
C LYS A 442 47.38 -3.61 18.01
N ALA A 443 47.79 -3.91 16.77
CA ALA A 443 47.78 -2.93 15.68
C ALA A 443 46.36 -2.55 15.24
N MET A 444 45.41 -3.50 15.30
CA MET A 444 44.01 -3.29 14.86
C MET A 444 43.15 -2.48 15.83
N SER A 445 43.55 -2.30 17.10
CA SER A 445 42.76 -1.63 18.14
C SER A 445 42.25 -0.26 17.69
N LYS A 446 43.15 0.59 17.19
CA LYS A 446 42.81 1.96 16.81
C LYS A 446 41.85 2.02 15.63
N ASP A 447 42.01 1.11 14.66
CA ASP A 447 41.17 1.08 13.47
C ASP A 447 39.75 0.62 13.81
N ILE A 448 39.63 -0.45 14.63
CA ILE A 448 38.33 -0.94 15.13
C ILE A 448 37.60 0.14 15.93
N GLU A 449 38.29 0.81 16.86
CA GLU A 449 37.72 1.88 17.67
C GLU A 449 37.22 3.05 16.80
N THR A 450 38.02 3.44 15.81
CA THR A 450 37.68 4.55 14.90
C THR A 450 36.47 4.19 14.04
N GLU A 451 36.45 3.01 13.43
CA GLU A 451 35.37 2.59 12.53
C GLU A 451 34.06 2.36 13.30
N LEU A 452 34.13 1.79 14.51
CA LEU A 452 32.99 1.62 15.38
C LEU A 452 32.44 2.97 15.86
N SER A 453 33.31 3.88 16.30
CA SER A 453 32.91 5.24 16.72
C SER A 453 32.21 6.00 15.59
N ASP A 454 32.78 5.98 14.39
CA ASP A 454 32.18 6.60 13.20
C ASP A 454 30.82 5.98 12.87
N GLY A 455 30.70 4.65 12.97
CA GLY A 455 29.43 3.95 12.79
C GLY A 455 28.37 4.38 13.81
N LEU A 456 28.74 4.43 15.09
CA LEU A 456 27.86 4.85 16.18
C LEU A 456 27.40 6.31 16.03
N GLN A 457 28.29 7.21 15.60
CA GLN A 457 27.93 8.59 15.30
C GLN A 457 26.93 8.70 14.14
N ARG A 458 27.08 7.90 13.08
CA ARG A 458 26.16 7.92 11.91
C ARG A 458 24.73 7.55 12.26
N ILE A 459 24.53 6.72 13.28
CA ILE A 459 23.21 6.33 13.76
C ILE A 459 22.71 7.21 14.92
N ASN A 460 23.39 8.32 15.21
CA ASN A 460 23.12 9.21 16.36
C ASN A 460 23.10 8.45 17.70
N TYR A 461 23.98 7.46 17.87
CA TYR A 461 24.12 6.77 19.15
C TYR A 461 24.68 7.74 20.20
N GLY A 462 24.21 7.63 21.44
CA GLY A 462 24.59 8.55 22.50
C GLY A 462 26.11 8.51 22.78
N TYR A 463 26.77 9.66 22.79
CA TYR A 463 28.23 9.77 22.95
C TYR A 463 28.77 9.03 24.18
N ARG A 464 28.13 9.18 25.35
CA ARG A 464 28.54 8.48 26.58
C ARG A 464 28.40 6.96 26.46
N ALA A 465 27.32 6.49 25.83
CA ALA A 465 27.09 5.05 25.64
C ALA A 465 28.10 4.46 24.64
N ALA A 466 28.48 5.21 23.61
CA ALA A 466 29.52 4.82 22.68
C ALA A 466 30.89 4.66 23.36
N GLN A 467 31.26 5.59 24.25
CA GLN A 467 32.51 5.50 25.01
C GLN A 467 32.56 4.28 25.93
N ILE A 468 31.45 3.97 26.62
CA ILE A 468 31.36 2.78 27.48
C ILE A 468 31.57 1.49 26.66
N LEU A 469 30.92 1.41 25.51
CA LEU A 469 31.00 0.23 24.63
C LEU A 469 32.42 0.02 24.08
N ILE A 470 33.11 1.11 23.72
CA ILE A 470 34.52 1.07 23.29
C ILE A 470 35.44 0.62 24.45
N GLU A 471 35.22 1.15 25.65
CA GLU A 471 36.01 0.76 26.84
C GLU A 471 35.79 -0.72 27.19
N GLU A 472 34.55 -1.22 27.13
CA GLU A 472 34.24 -2.63 27.36
C GLU A 472 34.96 -3.55 26.35
N LEU A 473 35.01 -3.14 25.08
CA LEU A 473 35.74 -3.85 24.04
C LEU A 473 37.25 -3.87 24.30
N HIS A 474 37.81 -2.76 24.83
CA HIS A 474 39.21 -2.69 25.26
C HIS A 474 39.50 -3.65 26.43
N GLN A 475 38.63 -3.67 27.44
CA GLN A 475 38.77 -4.58 28.59
C GLN A 475 38.71 -6.06 28.17
N LEU A 476 37.83 -6.41 27.23
CA LEU A 476 37.77 -7.77 26.69
C LEU A 476 39.07 -8.17 25.98
N ARG A 477 39.72 -7.23 25.26
CA ARG A 477 41.03 -7.48 24.65
C ARG A 477 42.12 -7.70 25.69
N LEU A 478 42.15 -6.91 26.76
CA LEU A 478 43.12 -7.10 27.84
C LEU A 478 42.97 -8.48 28.48
N ASN A 479 41.73 -8.90 28.73
CA ASN A 479 41.43 -10.24 29.26
C ASN A 479 41.86 -11.36 28.30
N ALA A 480 41.57 -11.22 27.00
CA ALA A 480 42.00 -12.17 25.97
C ALA A 480 43.52 -12.27 25.90
N SER A 481 44.23 -11.13 25.99
CA SER A 481 45.70 -11.07 25.99
C SER A 481 46.29 -11.71 27.25
N GLY A 482 45.67 -11.54 28.42
CA GLY A 482 46.08 -12.19 29.67
C GLY A 482 45.97 -13.72 29.62
N ARG A 483 44.92 -14.26 28.98
CA ARG A 483 44.73 -15.71 28.75
C ARG A 483 45.64 -16.30 27.67
N SER A 484 46.19 -15.45 26.81
CA SER A 484 47.07 -15.86 25.71
C SER A 484 48.50 -16.19 26.18
N VAL A 485 48.94 -15.62 27.30
CA VAL A 485 50.30 -15.78 27.83
C VAL A 485 50.51 -17.11 28.57
N SER A 486 49.44 -17.86 28.89
CA SER A 486 49.50 -19.13 29.61
C SER A 486 49.70 -20.38 28.74
N ILE A 487 49.96 -20.24 27.43
CA ILE A 487 50.22 -21.37 26.53
C ILE A 487 51.65 -21.27 25.99
N SER A 488 52.44 -22.32 26.27
CA SER A 488 53.88 -22.47 26.20
C SER A 488 54.62 -21.72 25.08
N LYS A 489 55.63 -20.93 25.48
CA LYS A 489 56.77 -20.53 24.64
C LYS A 489 57.37 -21.81 24.03
N PRO A 490 57.49 -21.96 22.70
CA PRO A 490 58.30 -23.04 22.15
C PRO A 490 59.74 -22.80 22.58
N ASP A 491 60.36 -23.82 23.17
CA ASP A 491 61.77 -23.83 23.54
C ASP A 491 62.62 -23.31 22.38
N ALA A 492 63.36 -22.23 22.63
CA ALA A 492 64.44 -21.81 21.77
C ALA A 492 65.50 -22.92 21.79
N LYS A 493 65.41 -23.86 20.84
CA LYS A 493 66.50 -24.81 20.57
C LYS A 493 67.63 -24.07 19.87
N ARG A 494 68.68 -23.85 20.68
CA ARG A 494 70.12 -23.67 20.40
C ARG A 494 70.55 -22.57 19.44
#